data_AF-A0A2V5QZ15-F1
#
_entry.id   AF-A0A2V5QZ15-F1
#
_cell.length_a   1.000
_cell.length_b   1.000
_cell.length_c   1.000
_cell.angle_alpha   90.00
_cell.angle_beta   90.00
_cell.angle_gamma   90.00
#
_symmetry.space_group_name_H-M   'P 1'
#
loop_
_entity.id
_entity.type
_entity.pdbx_description
1 polymer ?
#
loop_
_entity_poly.entity_id
_entity_poly.type
_entity_poly.pdbx_seq_one_letter_code
_entity_poly.pdbx_strand_id
1 'polypeptide(L)'
;MTNFGTIYRGITADGAFTLWAVGSTSAVDTALDFDTHFNDAGHFPAAAFKFTSLVLAGNPTIDLSYGGVTNLVLISVGDITSGMPGGTLTFTGLDALLLASQDGSISLGSEITFQDIPTLFFYARGTNGDLTLTSPIVGTTDLFLYAGRNITFNAGTDLILGGMLSTRTAGGNISVSEPGDISIGGSLSATTDVIANAATGGDITFTAGGSFSASTVDVQATVEPGVTLNDGANLTLNISGDLVTTSGDATFTIQNTTGTITNGGNITLSVDGSVSTQGQLSLVVENYDESGNPAGHIGTGGNISVTTGGDLTADSISAVVNNRNGGTIGSAASLTLNVGGALTTLEDGTDYFGFASSLSLYISNRYENTLGSTIGGNATLALNADSANIGGNLNALISDRGGTIDGNALLNFSVTNDVTVQGDAAWQILNDSGTDLNAASPIGGTIHGSANLLLSATNLTVTAGLLDVEIFNKNGGVPGSGGTIDSDANITFTLTGDLTTQSAAYFQILNHVQPGGTTGGTIGGDATINVTAANISTGVDSFGSSLDGLINNATGSIGGDAIVNVDVTNDITAQGPANFTIDNSNGG
;
A
#
# COMPACT_ATOMS: atom_id res chain seq x y z
N MET A 1 49.72 5.54 -13.53
CA MET A 1 49.26 6.93 -13.67
C MET A 1 47.77 6.87 -13.88
N THR A 2 46.98 7.48 -13.00
CA THR A 2 45.61 7.84 -13.34
C THR A 2 45.67 8.79 -14.53
N ASN A 3 44.86 8.55 -15.57
CA ASN A 3 44.75 9.50 -16.69
C ASN A 3 44.31 10.87 -16.17
N PHE A 4 44.57 11.93 -16.94
CA PHE A 4 43.94 13.22 -16.69
C PHE A 4 42.42 13.03 -16.61
N GLY A 5 41.80 13.49 -15.52
CA GLY A 5 40.35 13.44 -15.36
C GLY A 5 39.65 14.20 -16.49
N THR A 6 38.43 13.79 -16.82
CA THR A 6 37.59 14.43 -17.84
C THR A 6 36.42 15.14 -17.17
N ILE A 7 35.93 16.23 -17.76
CA ILE A 7 34.73 16.91 -17.27
C ILE A 7 33.50 16.36 -17.99
N TYR A 8 32.54 15.85 -17.23
CA TYR A 8 31.18 15.60 -17.72
C TYR A 8 30.36 16.87 -17.51
N ARG A 9 29.84 17.45 -18.60
CA ARG A 9 29.18 18.76 -18.61
C ARG A 9 27.66 18.66 -18.47
N GLY A 10 27.13 17.45 -18.38
CA GLY A 10 25.69 17.17 -18.30
C GLY A 10 25.11 16.63 -19.62
N ILE A 11 23.87 16.16 -19.53
CA ILE A 11 23.25 15.33 -20.58
C ILE A 11 23.13 16.02 -21.93
N THR A 12 22.86 17.34 -21.94
CA THR A 12 22.70 18.13 -23.18
C THR A 12 24.00 18.23 -23.98
N ALA A 13 25.15 18.27 -23.29
CA ALA A 13 26.44 18.50 -23.92
C ALA A 13 27.20 17.20 -24.25
N ASP A 14 27.07 16.19 -23.38
CA ASP A 14 27.87 14.96 -23.42
C ASP A 14 27.03 13.68 -23.61
N GLY A 15 25.70 13.79 -23.66
CA GLY A 15 24.78 12.65 -23.72
C GLY A 15 24.56 12.01 -22.34
N ALA A 16 23.79 10.91 -22.30
CA ALA A 16 23.53 10.15 -21.07
C ALA A 16 24.83 9.78 -20.34
N PHE A 17 24.83 9.84 -19.01
CA PHE A 17 26.04 9.62 -18.22
C PHE A 17 26.58 8.21 -18.40
N THR A 18 25.73 7.18 -18.39
CA THR A 18 26.15 5.78 -18.58
C THR A 18 26.81 5.58 -19.93
N LEU A 19 26.23 6.12 -21.00
CA LEU A 19 26.81 6.09 -22.34
C LEU A 19 28.18 6.78 -22.36
N TRP A 20 28.33 7.93 -21.72
CA TRP A 20 29.58 8.68 -21.64
C TRP A 20 30.66 7.99 -20.78
N ALA A 21 30.28 7.50 -19.60
CA ALA A 21 31.19 6.97 -18.58
C ALA A 21 31.67 5.54 -18.87
N VAL A 22 30.78 4.70 -19.42
CA VAL A 22 31.03 3.26 -19.61
C VAL A 22 30.78 2.76 -21.05
N GLY A 23 30.27 3.61 -21.95
CA GLY A 23 30.15 3.33 -23.38
C GLY A 23 28.83 2.71 -23.81
N SER A 24 27.89 2.48 -22.88
CA SER A 24 26.55 1.97 -23.17
C SER A 24 25.60 2.19 -21.99
N THR A 25 24.29 2.25 -22.29
CA THR A 25 23.20 2.17 -21.32
C THR A 25 22.62 0.75 -21.35
N SER A 26 22.60 0.08 -20.21
CA SER A 26 22.09 -1.28 -20.03
C SER A 26 20.62 -1.29 -19.59
N ALA A 27 19.97 -2.45 -19.65
CA ALA A 27 18.61 -2.62 -19.10
C ALA A 27 18.55 -2.33 -17.58
N VAL A 28 19.61 -2.66 -16.83
CA VAL A 28 19.74 -2.31 -15.41
C VAL A 28 19.78 -0.79 -15.24
N ASP A 29 20.52 -0.09 -16.10
CA ASP A 29 20.63 1.37 -16.05
C ASP A 29 19.27 2.04 -16.30
N THR A 30 18.48 1.47 -17.21
CA THR A 30 17.11 1.90 -17.52
C THR A 30 16.13 1.61 -16.38
N ALA A 31 16.16 0.41 -15.78
CA ALA A 31 15.30 0.04 -14.65
C ALA A 31 15.54 0.93 -13.42
N LEU A 32 16.81 1.27 -13.18
CA LEU A 32 17.20 2.22 -12.15
C LEU A 32 16.82 3.67 -12.49
N ASP A 33 16.43 3.95 -13.73
CA ASP A 33 16.27 5.29 -14.30
C ASP A 33 17.46 6.21 -13.93
N PHE A 34 18.68 5.65 -13.98
CA PHE A 34 19.86 6.28 -13.41
C PHE A 34 20.23 7.57 -14.15
N ASP A 35 20.22 7.54 -15.49
CA ASP A 35 20.63 8.70 -16.30
C ASP A 35 19.71 9.91 -16.11
N THR A 36 18.41 9.68 -15.94
CA THR A 36 17.42 10.74 -15.69
C THR A 36 17.58 11.28 -14.27
N HIS A 37 17.55 10.42 -13.25
CA HIS A 37 17.69 10.85 -11.86
C HIS A 37 19.01 11.57 -11.58
N PHE A 38 20.12 11.03 -12.10
CA PHE A 38 21.41 11.67 -11.93
C PHE A 38 21.46 13.04 -12.63
N ASN A 39 20.79 13.18 -13.79
CA ASN A 39 20.65 14.46 -14.47
C ASN A 39 19.84 15.48 -13.65
N ASP A 40 18.69 15.06 -13.13
CA ASP A 40 17.73 15.94 -12.46
C ASP A 40 18.22 16.44 -11.09
N ALA A 41 19.11 15.68 -10.45
CA ALA A 41 19.82 16.14 -9.26
C ALA A 41 20.73 17.37 -9.55
N GLY A 42 21.03 17.68 -10.81
CA GLY A 42 21.59 18.98 -11.20
C GLY A 42 23.07 19.23 -10.85
N HIS A 43 23.83 18.21 -10.47
CA HIS A 43 25.22 18.33 -10.02
C HIS A 43 26.25 18.29 -11.17
N PHE A 44 26.07 19.16 -12.18
CA PHE A 44 26.98 19.28 -13.33
C PHE A 44 27.44 20.73 -13.55
N PRO A 45 28.67 20.96 -14.05
CA PRO A 45 29.65 19.98 -14.50
C PRO A 45 30.33 19.20 -13.37
N ALA A 46 30.84 18.01 -13.65
CA ALA A 46 31.54 17.15 -12.70
C ALA A 46 32.87 16.63 -13.24
N ALA A 47 33.91 16.62 -12.38
CA ALA A 47 35.22 16.07 -12.71
C ALA A 47 35.20 14.56 -12.49
N ALA A 48 35.50 13.78 -13.53
CA ALA A 48 35.47 12.32 -13.49
C ALA A 48 36.87 11.71 -13.60
N PHE A 49 37.13 10.71 -12.75
CA PHE A 49 38.35 9.92 -12.77
C PHE A 49 37.98 8.44 -12.82
N LYS A 50 38.61 7.70 -13.74
CA LYS A 50 38.36 6.27 -13.96
C LYS A 50 39.56 5.43 -13.53
N PHE A 51 39.30 4.38 -12.76
CA PHE A 51 40.26 3.48 -12.15
C PHE A 51 39.98 2.04 -12.57
N THR A 52 41.00 1.18 -12.54
CA THR A 52 40.79 -0.27 -12.71
C THR A 52 40.10 -0.86 -11.47
N SER A 53 40.57 -0.48 -10.29
CA SER A 53 39.96 -0.74 -8.99
C SER A 53 40.14 0.48 -8.09
N LEU A 54 39.23 0.71 -7.15
CA LEU A 54 39.29 1.85 -6.24
C LEU A 54 39.19 1.39 -4.78
N VAL A 55 40.11 1.89 -3.95
CA VAL A 55 40.11 1.68 -2.50
C VAL A 55 40.08 3.02 -1.80
N LEU A 56 39.10 3.24 -0.92
CA LEU A 56 39.00 4.42 -0.06
C LEU A 56 39.73 4.14 1.26
N ALA A 57 40.98 4.59 1.36
CA ALA A 57 41.84 4.32 2.51
C ALA A 57 42.15 5.56 3.37
N GLY A 58 41.59 6.73 3.03
CA GLY A 58 41.80 7.97 3.76
C GLY A 58 41.27 9.19 3.02
N ASN A 59 41.19 10.32 3.72
CA ASN A 59 40.62 11.56 3.18
C ASN A 59 41.50 12.14 2.05
N PRO A 60 40.94 12.40 0.84
CA PRO A 60 41.72 13.02 -0.22
C PRO A 60 41.97 14.51 0.05
N THR A 61 43.02 15.05 -0.58
CA THR A 61 43.23 16.50 -0.69
C THR A 61 42.58 17.00 -1.97
N ILE A 62 41.64 17.95 -1.84
CA ILE A 62 40.97 18.61 -2.96
C ILE A 62 41.54 20.03 -3.10
N ASP A 63 41.95 20.42 -4.31
CA ASP A 63 42.43 21.78 -4.62
C ASP A 63 41.57 22.42 -5.72
N LEU A 64 40.79 23.42 -5.33
CA LEU A 64 39.92 24.20 -6.21
C LEU A 64 40.46 25.60 -6.51
N SER A 65 41.71 25.90 -6.13
CA SER A 65 42.30 27.25 -6.20
C SER A 65 42.34 27.84 -7.62
N TYR A 66 42.17 27.02 -8.65
CA TYR A 66 42.15 27.41 -10.05
C TYR A 66 40.74 27.43 -10.68
N GLY A 67 39.69 27.51 -9.86
CA GLY A 67 38.30 27.55 -10.34
C GLY A 67 37.81 26.21 -10.88
N GLY A 68 38.24 25.11 -10.26
CA GLY A 68 37.77 23.76 -10.59
C GLY A 68 36.29 23.57 -10.27
N VAL A 69 35.68 22.55 -10.88
CA VAL A 69 34.29 22.17 -10.60
C VAL A 69 34.18 21.53 -9.21
N THR A 70 33.05 21.74 -8.54
CA THR A 70 32.79 21.28 -7.16
C THR A 70 32.11 19.91 -7.08
N ASN A 71 31.83 19.26 -8.21
CA ASN A 71 31.26 17.92 -8.26
C ASN A 71 32.33 16.91 -8.71
N LEU A 72 32.44 15.79 -8.00
CA LEU A 72 33.44 14.74 -8.26
C LEU A 72 32.77 13.41 -8.57
N VAL A 73 33.31 12.71 -9.57
CA VAL A 73 32.90 11.37 -9.98
C VAL A 73 34.12 10.45 -9.95
N LEU A 74 34.06 9.38 -9.17
CA LEU A 74 35.08 8.33 -9.14
C LEU A 74 34.47 7.03 -9.70
N ILE A 75 35.03 6.55 -10.81
CA ILE A 75 34.53 5.38 -11.52
C ILE A 75 35.55 4.25 -11.38
N SER A 76 35.15 3.12 -10.81
CA SER A 76 35.95 1.89 -10.82
C SER A 76 35.47 0.97 -11.94
N VAL A 77 36.38 0.29 -12.65
CA VAL A 77 35.99 -0.75 -13.61
C VAL A 77 35.43 -1.96 -12.86
N GLY A 78 36.10 -2.38 -11.78
CA GLY A 78 35.60 -3.43 -10.87
C GLY A 78 35.05 -2.85 -9.58
N ASP A 79 35.33 -3.52 -8.47
CA ASP A 79 34.80 -3.15 -7.15
C ASP A 79 35.32 -1.80 -6.63
N ILE A 80 34.55 -1.21 -5.72
CA ILE A 80 34.99 -0.13 -4.83
C ILE A 80 34.94 -0.67 -3.41
N THR A 81 36.06 -0.55 -2.68
CA THR A 81 36.15 -0.99 -1.29
C THR A 81 36.73 0.11 -0.41
N SER A 82 36.50 0.04 0.89
CA SER A 82 37.27 0.81 1.88
C SER A 82 38.44 -0.01 2.42
N GLY A 83 39.40 0.67 3.06
CA GLY A 83 40.53 -0.02 3.67
C GLY A 83 41.29 0.84 4.67
N MET A 84 42.25 0.21 5.37
CA MET A 84 43.11 0.90 6.33
C MET A 84 44.06 1.91 5.65
N PRO A 85 44.38 3.04 6.29
CA PRO A 85 44.02 3.42 7.67
C PRO A 85 42.56 3.88 7.88
N GLY A 86 41.81 4.19 6.82
CA GLY A 86 40.42 4.63 6.91
C GLY A 86 40.28 6.07 7.43
N GLY A 87 39.23 6.32 8.19
CA GLY A 87 38.93 7.59 8.86
C GLY A 87 37.84 8.42 8.18
N THR A 88 37.69 9.66 8.65
CA THR A 88 36.71 10.61 8.14
C THR A 88 37.07 11.11 6.74
N LEU A 89 36.18 10.89 5.78
CA LEU A 89 36.28 11.38 4.41
C LEU A 89 35.38 12.61 4.26
N THR A 90 35.99 13.79 4.16
CA THR A 90 35.27 15.06 4.09
C THR A 90 35.15 15.61 2.68
N PHE A 91 36.07 15.23 1.79
CA PHE A 91 36.12 15.75 0.42
C PHE A 91 35.92 17.27 0.36
N THR A 92 36.61 17.99 1.26
CA THR A 92 36.30 19.38 1.59
C THR A 92 36.28 20.29 0.36
N GLY A 93 35.21 21.09 0.25
CA GLY A 93 35.00 22.03 -0.84
C GLY A 93 34.19 21.48 -2.01
N LEU A 94 33.81 20.20 -1.99
CA LEU A 94 32.90 19.61 -2.96
C LEU A 94 31.44 19.76 -2.53
N ASP A 95 30.56 19.92 -3.52
CA ASP A 95 29.10 19.94 -3.35
C ASP A 95 28.51 18.52 -3.52
N ALA A 96 29.09 17.71 -4.40
CA ALA A 96 28.64 16.34 -4.64
C ALA A 96 29.79 15.36 -4.91
N LEU A 97 29.59 14.11 -4.49
CA LEU A 97 30.47 12.98 -4.78
C LEU A 97 29.65 11.79 -5.31
N LEU A 98 30.03 11.29 -6.49
CA LEU A 98 29.57 10.00 -7.02
C LEU A 98 30.68 8.95 -6.97
N LEU A 99 30.38 7.81 -6.37
CA LEU A 99 31.17 6.59 -6.46
C LEU A 99 30.42 5.58 -7.34
N ALA A 100 31.00 5.20 -8.48
CA ALA A 100 30.37 4.28 -9.42
C ALA A 100 31.29 3.10 -9.75
N SER A 101 30.79 1.88 -9.65
CA SER A 101 31.43 0.71 -10.28
C SER A 101 30.84 0.51 -11.68
N GLN A 102 31.63 -0.01 -12.63
CA GLN A 102 31.14 -0.34 -13.98
C GLN A 102 30.62 -1.78 -14.04
N ASP A 103 31.33 -2.71 -13.40
CA ASP A 103 31.06 -4.14 -13.34
C ASP A 103 31.63 -4.71 -12.02
N GLY A 104 31.06 -4.28 -10.90
CA GLY A 104 31.55 -4.63 -9.57
C GLY A 104 30.63 -4.14 -8.46
N SER A 105 30.88 -4.62 -7.24
CA SER A 105 30.15 -4.19 -6.05
C SER A 105 30.84 -3.00 -5.37
N ILE A 106 30.07 -2.25 -4.59
CA ILE A 106 30.59 -1.21 -3.69
C ILE A 106 30.40 -1.73 -2.27
N SER A 107 31.50 -1.92 -1.54
CA SER A 107 31.47 -2.42 -0.15
C SER A 107 32.32 -1.51 0.73
N LEU A 108 31.65 -0.69 1.55
CA LEU A 108 32.28 0.32 2.39
C LEU A 108 32.03 -0.01 3.87
N GLY A 109 33.13 -0.28 4.55
CA GLY A 109 33.22 -0.68 5.94
C GLY A 109 33.15 0.48 6.92
N SER A 110 32.89 0.16 8.19
CA SER A 110 32.84 1.11 9.30
C SER A 110 34.18 1.76 9.64
N GLU A 111 35.28 1.35 9.02
CA GLU A 111 36.57 2.02 9.13
C GLU A 111 36.61 3.40 8.46
N ILE A 112 35.63 3.74 7.61
CA ILE A 112 35.48 5.09 7.05
C ILE A 112 34.14 5.72 7.46
N THR A 113 34.09 7.04 7.45
CA THR A 113 32.88 7.84 7.66
C THR A 113 32.83 8.94 6.62
N PHE A 114 31.71 9.08 5.91
CA PHE A 114 31.50 10.26 5.06
C PHE A 114 30.95 11.38 5.94
N GLN A 115 31.57 12.56 5.86
CA GLN A 115 31.19 13.67 6.71
C GLN A 115 31.12 14.98 5.93
N ASP A 116 30.02 15.72 6.13
CA ASP A 116 29.79 17.07 5.63
C ASP A 116 29.92 17.19 4.10
N ILE A 117 29.49 16.14 3.39
CA ILE A 117 29.37 16.12 1.93
C ILE A 117 27.88 16.32 1.60
N PRO A 118 27.48 17.45 0.99
CA PRO A 118 26.07 17.78 0.81
C PRO A 118 25.28 16.72 0.04
N THR A 119 25.83 16.23 -1.07
CA THR A 119 25.17 15.18 -1.88
C THR A 119 26.09 13.99 -2.12
N LEU A 120 25.60 12.78 -1.81
CA LEU A 120 26.30 11.52 -2.03
C LEU A 120 25.54 10.62 -2.99
N PHE A 121 26.23 10.13 -4.01
CA PHE A 121 25.74 9.10 -4.92
C PHE A 121 26.61 7.85 -4.83
N PHE A 122 25.96 6.69 -4.76
CA PHE A 122 26.60 5.39 -4.90
C PHE A 122 25.92 4.62 -6.02
N TYR A 123 26.70 4.10 -6.96
CA TYR A 123 26.18 3.36 -8.10
C TYR A 123 26.94 2.05 -8.29
N ALA A 124 26.42 0.97 -7.73
CA ALA A 124 26.91 -0.39 -7.94
C ALA A 124 26.27 -0.98 -9.20
N ARG A 125 26.90 -0.74 -10.36
CA ARG A 125 26.29 -1.08 -11.67
C ARG A 125 26.31 -2.59 -11.96
N GLY A 126 25.32 -3.01 -12.75
CA GLY A 126 25.26 -4.32 -13.38
C GLY A 126 24.50 -5.34 -12.54
N THR A 127 24.11 -6.47 -13.14
CA THR A 127 23.22 -7.47 -12.53
C THR A 127 23.78 -8.16 -11.28
N ASN A 128 25.06 -7.98 -10.98
CA ASN A 128 25.73 -8.47 -9.77
C ASN A 128 26.24 -7.35 -8.86
N GLY A 129 25.97 -6.09 -9.19
CA GLY A 129 26.42 -4.94 -8.41
C GLY A 129 25.62 -4.85 -7.12
N ASP A 130 26.21 -5.32 -6.03
CA ASP A 130 25.70 -5.05 -4.69
C ASP A 130 26.31 -3.76 -4.14
N LEU A 131 25.50 -3.02 -3.38
CA LEU A 131 25.92 -1.88 -2.60
C LEU A 131 25.76 -2.23 -1.12
N THR A 132 26.88 -2.37 -0.41
CA THR A 132 26.91 -2.59 1.04
C THR A 132 27.61 -1.42 1.72
N LEU A 133 26.85 -0.70 2.53
CA LEU A 133 27.32 0.46 3.30
C LEU A 133 27.17 0.16 4.79
N THR A 134 28.31 -0.01 5.45
CA THR A 134 28.42 -0.02 6.92
C THR A 134 29.21 1.17 7.46
N SER A 135 29.68 2.03 6.55
CA SER A 135 30.28 3.32 6.84
C SER A 135 29.21 4.32 7.29
N PRO A 136 29.38 5.01 8.43
CA PRO A 136 28.51 6.11 8.81
C PRO A 136 28.52 7.26 7.79
N ILE A 137 27.38 7.93 7.66
CA ILE A 137 27.20 9.14 6.85
C ILE A 137 26.63 10.22 7.76
N VAL A 138 27.34 11.34 7.88
CA VAL A 138 27.00 12.43 8.81
C VAL A 138 27.03 13.77 8.10
N GLY A 139 26.00 14.58 8.30
CA GLY A 139 25.95 15.94 7.73
C GLY A 139 25.69 15.99 6.23
N THR A 140 25.20 14.89 5.64
CA THR A 140 24.75 14.84 4.24
C THR A 140 23.31 15.32 4.13
N THR A 141 23.01 16.10 3.10
CA THR A 141 21.65 16.54 2.79
C THR A 141 20.95 15.46 1.98
N ASP A 142 21.49 15.12 0.81
CA ASP A 142 20.85 14.17 -0.11
C ASP A 142 21.72 12.92 -0.32
N LEU A 143 21.09 11.75 -0.19
CA LEU A 143 21.73 10.45 -0.35
C LEU A 143 21.02 9.62 -1.42
N PHE A 144 21.75 9.23 -2.45
CA PHE A 144 21.25 8.44 -3.57
C PHE A 144 22.02 7.11 -3.68
N LEU A 145 21.29 6.01 -3.57
CA LEU A 145 21.83 4.66 -3.57
C LEU A 145 21.25 3.89 -4.77
N TYR A 146 22.11 3.43 -5.67
CA TYR A 146 21.72 2.63 -6.83
C TYR A 146 22.52 1.34 -6.84
N ALA A 147 21.84 0.21 -7.02
CA ALA A 147 22.49 -1.08 -7.19
C ALA A 147 21.76 -1.91 -8.24
N GLY A 148 22.48 -2.57 -9.13
CA GLY A 148 21.84 -3.47 -10.08
C GLY A 148 21.29 -4.74 -9.42
N ARG A 149 21.74 -5.07 -8.20
CA ARG A 149 21.20 -6.18 -7.41
C ARG A 149 20.71 -5.71 -6.04
N ASN A 150 21.52 -5.76 -4.99
CA ASN A 150 21.06 -5.44 -3.63
C ASN A 150 21.64 -4.14 -3.09
N ILE A 151 20.86 -3.44 -2.26
CA ILE A 151 21.31 -2.37 -1.38
C ILE A 151 21.21 -2.88 0.06
N THR A 152 22.29 -2.72 0.82
CA THR A 152 22.32 -2.95 2.27
C THR A 152 22.99 -1.76 2.93
N PHE A 153 22.24 -1.02 3.74
CA PHE A 153 22.71 0.09 4.53
C PHE A 153 22.51 -0.21 6.02
N ASN A 154 23.60 -0.25 6.77
CA ASN A 154 23.61 -0.44 8.22
C ASN A 154 24.89 0.17 8.80
N ALA A 155 24.85 1.45 9.10
CA ALA A 155 25.94 2.20 9.71
C ALA A 155 26.11 1.88 11.21
N GLY A 156 25.11 1.23 11.83
CA GLY A 156 25.12 0.86 13.25
C GLY A 156 24.83 2.05 14.17
N THR A 157 24.18 3.08 13.67
CA THR A 157 23.86 4.35 14.36
C THR A 157 22.66 5.02 13.69
N ASP A 158 22.22 6.19 14.15
CA ASP A 158 21.15 6.92 13.45
C ASP A 158 21.55 7.26 11.99
N LEU A 159 20.57 7.19 11.08
CA LEU A 159 20.68 7.79 9.74
C LEU A 159 19.95 9.13 9.75
N ILE A 160 20.70 10.23 9.68
CA ILE A 160 20.14 11.59 9.70
C ILE A 160 20.55 12.32 8.43
N LEU A 161 19.57 12.69 7.61
CA LEU A 161 19.74 13.40 6.35
C LEU A 161 18.99 14.73 6.39
N GLY A 162 19.59 15.78 5.84
CA GLY A 162 18.93 17.10 5.75
C GLY A 162 17.87 17.21 4.66
N GLY A 163 17.93 16.33 3.65
CA GLY A 163 17.11 16.32 2.44
C GLY A 163 16.64 14.91 2.11
N MET A 164 16.81 14.48 0.86
CA MET A 164 16.22 13.25 0.32
C MET A 164 17.06 12.00 0.59
N LEU A 165 16.37 10.86 0.77
CA LEU A 165 16.94 9.53 0.58
C LEU A 165 16.29 8.89 -0.64
N SER A 166 17.08 8.53 -1.65
CA SER A 166 16.61 7.75 -2.79
C SER A 166 17.38 6.43 -2.88
N THR A 167 16.67 5.30 -2.95
CA THR A 167 17.28 3.97 -3.06
C THR A 167 16.62 3.21 -4.21
N ARG A 168 17.40 2.69 -5.16
CA ARG A 168 16.87 2.02 -6.35
C ARG A 168 17.62 0.72 -6.67
N THR A 169 16.87 -0.35 -6.94
CA THR A 169 17.42 -1.62 -7.43
C THR A 169 16.75 -2.11 -8.72
N ALA A 170 17.50 -2.85 -9.54
CA ALA A 170 16.97 -3.53 -10.73
C ALA A 170 16.65 -5.01 -10.43
N GLY A 171 15.77 -5.21 -9.44
CA GLY A 171 15.15 -6.50 -9.14
C GLY A 171 15.71 -7.23 -7.93
N GLY A 172 16.81 -6.78 -7.34
CA GLY A 172 17.25 -7.26 -6.03
C GLY A 172 16.70 -6.43 -4.87
N ASN A 173 17.15 -6.72 -3.67
CA ASN A 173 16.52 -6.25 -2.44
C ASN A 173 17.13 -4.94 -1.92
N ILE A 174 16.32 -4.13 -1.25
CA ILE A 174 16.75 -2.94 -0.52
C ILE A 174 16.57 -3.23 0.97
N SER A 175 17.63 -3.07 1.75
CA SER A 175 17.59 -3.17 3.21
C SER A 175 18.32 -1.98 3.83
N VAL A 176 17.59 -1.16 4.57
CA VAL A 176 18.14 -0.08 5.40
C VAL A 176 17.78 -0.39 6.85
N SER A 177 18.78 -0.64 7.68
CA SER A 177 18.58 -1.06 9.07
C SER A 177 19.52 -0.30 9.98
N GLU A 178 18.94 0.54 10.83
CA GLU A 178 19.67 1.29 11.85
C GLU A 178 19.14 0.98 13.25
N PRO A 179 20.02 0.87 14.25
CA PRO A 179 19.63 0.57 15.63
C PRO A 179 18.98 1.76 16.34
N GLY A 180 19.05 2.96 15.77
CA GLY A 180 18.43 4.17 16.29
C GLY A 180 17.44 4.76 15.30
N ASP A 181 17.44 6.08 15.18
CA ASP A 181 16.47 6.81 14.36
C ASP A 181 16.86 6.80 12.87
N ILE A 182 15.86 6.79 11.99
CA ILE A 182 16.01 7.13 10.57
C ILE A 182 15.25 8.43 10.35
N SER A 183 15.97 9.54 10.24
CA SER A 183 15.41 10.89 10.08
C SER A 183 15.84 11.50 8.75
N ILE A 184 14.89 11.68 7.85
CA ILE A 184 15.08 12.23 6.51
C ILE A 184 14.37 13.59 6.46
N GLY A 185 15.12 14.68 6.30
CA GLY A 185 14.54 16.03 6.29
C GLY A 185 13.63 16.30 5.08
N GLY A 186 13.85 15.59 3.98
CA GLY A 186 13.03 15.58 2.76
C GLY A 186 12.33 14.25 2.54
N SER A 187 12.12 13.87 1.28
CA SER A 187 11.38 12.64 0.92
C SER A 187 12.25 11.39 1.03
N LEU A 188 11.62 10.27 1.41
CA LEU A 188 12.11 8.93 1.09
C LEU A 188 11.50 8.49 -0.25
N SER A 189 12.33 8.00 -1.17
CA SER A 189 11.90 7.24 -2.35
C SER A 189 12.69 5.93 -2.43
N ALA A 190 12.01 4.79 -2.27
CA ALA A 190 12.63 3.47 -2.34
C ALA A 190 11.93 2.62 -3.40
N THR A 191 12.64 2.24 -4.46
CA THR A 191 12.04 1.51 -5.58
C THR A 191 12.85 0.30 -5.99
N THR A 192 12.18 -0.82 -6.25
CA THR A 192 12.80 -1.97 -6.91
C THR A 192 11.98 -2.36 -8.14
N ASP A 193 12.67 -2.54 -9.25
CA ASP A 193 12.08 -2.92 -10.54
C ASP A 193 12.59 -4.31 -10.96
N VAL A 194 11.74 -5.33 -10.85
CA VAL A 194 12.04 -6.72 -11.17
C VAL A 194 11.82 -6.97 -12.66
N ILE A 195 12.87 -6.68 -13.44
CA ILE A 195 12.87 -6.73 -14.91
C ILE A 195 13.13 -8.11 -15.54
N ALA A 196 13.40 -9.14 -14.74
CA ALA A 196 13.75 -10.47 -15.23
C ALA A 196 13.36 -11.56 -14.24
N ASN A 197 13.13 -12.78 -14.74
CA ASN A 197 12.78 -13.92 -13.91
C ASN A 197 13.83 -14.16 -12.83
N ALA A 198 13.38 -14.29 -11.59
CA ALA A 198 14.26 -14.43 -10.44
C ALA A 198 13.68 -15.43 -9.43
N ALA A 199 14.58 -16.13 -8.74
CA ALA A 199 14.18 -16.95 -7.60
C ALA A 199 13.80 -16.09 -6.39
N THR A 200 14.54 -14.99 -6.17
CA THR A 200 14.35 -14.07 -5.05
C THR A 200 14.59 -12.65 -5.51
N GLY A 201 13.91 -11.65 -4.95
CA GLY A 201 14.14 -10.26 -5.33
C GLY A 201 12.99 -9.32 -4.97
N GLY A 202 13.17 -8.03 -5.22
CA GLY A 202 12.11 -7.03 -5.07
C GLY A 202 11.67 -6.73 -3.63
N ASP A 203 12.34 -7.27 -2.60
CA ASP A 203 11.99 -6.94 -1.23
C ASP A 203 12.58 -5.57 -0.85
N ILE A 204 11.78 -4.72 -0.20
CA ILE A 204 12.23 -3.47 0.41
C ILE A 204 11.97 -3.55 1.91
N THR A 205 13.02 -3.38 2.71
CA THR A 205 12.95 -3.40 4.16
C THR A 205 13.60 -2.17 4.76
N PHE A 206 12.84 -1.43 5.59
CA PHE A 206 13.35 -0.40 6.49
C PHE A 206 13.18 -0.87 7.93
N THR A 207 14.23 -0.73 8.74
CA THR A 207 14.20 -1.05 10.17
C THR A 207 14.86 0.06 10.97
N ALA A 208 14.09 0.69 11.85
CA ALA A 208 14.61 1.68 12.79
C ALA A 208 14.40 1.15 14.22
N GLY A 209 15.50 1.02 14.97
CA GLY A 209 15.43 0.71 16.41
C GLY A 209 14.92 1.89 17.26
N GLY A 210 14.85 3.08 16.65
CA GLY A 210 14.12 4.24 17.15
C GLY A 210 12.93 4.60 16.24
N SER A 211 12.72 5.88 16.00
CA SER A 211 11.65 6.41 15.15
C SER A 211 12.09 6.54 13.69
N PHE A 212 11.12 6.56 12.78
CA PHE A 212 11.30 6.88 11.38
C PHE A 212 10.56 8.18 11.06
N SER A 213 11.25 9.16 10.47
CA SER A 213 10.61 10.39 10.00
C SER A 213 11.07 10.81 8.61
N ALA A 214 10.13 11.24 7.77
CA ALA A 214 10.41 11.85 6.45
C ALA A 214 9.43 12.99 6.14
N SER A 215 9.68 13.81 5.13
CA SER A 215 8.68 14.74 4.57
C SER A 215 7.54 13.98 3.91
N THR A 216 7.88 13.03 3.04
CA THR A 216 6.99 12.04 2.41
C THR A 216 7.70 10.69 2.39
N VAL A 217 6.93 9.62 2.32
CA VAL A 217 7.44 8.25 2.15
C VAL A 217 6.84 7.68 0.88
N ASP A 218 7.68 7.22 -0.05
CA ASP A 218 7.25 6.51 -1.25
C ASP A 218 8.08 5.23 -1.42
N VAL A 219 7.41 4.09 -1.37
CA VAL A 219 8.03 2.77 -1.43
C VAL A 219 7.31 1.92 -2.47
N GLN A 220 8.05 1.46 -3.49
CA GLN A 220 7.46 0.73 -4.61
C GLN A 220 8.27 -0.51 -4.98
N ALA A 221 7.58 -1.65 -5.13
CA ALA A 221 8.11 -2.82 -5.79
C ALA A 221 7.29 -3.12 -7.06
N THR A 222 7.96 -3.18 -8.20
CA THR A 222 7.34 -3.50 -9.49
C THR A 222 7.85 -4.84 -9.99
N VAL A 223 6.93 -5.70 -10.44
CA VAL A 223 7.24 -6.92 -11.19
C VAL A 223 6.79 -6.72 -12.61
N GLU A 224 7.75 -6.61 -13.52
CA GLU A 224 7.48 -6.23 -14.90
C GLU A 224 6.66 -7.26 -15.69
N PRO A 225 6.02 -6.85 -16.78
CA PRO A 225 5.22 -7.72 -17.61
C PRO A 225 5.91 -9.01 -18.07
N GLY A 226 5.25 -10.14 -17.82
CA GLY A 226 5.75 -11.46 -18.19
C GLY A 226 6.91 -11.97 -17.33
N VAL A 227 7.32 -11.24 -16.30
CA VAL A 227 8.33 -11.69 -15.34
C VAL A 227 7.72 -12.63 -14.31
N THR A 228 8.44 -13.70 -13.99
CA THR A 228 8.14 -14.59 -12.86
C THR A 228 9.16 -14.42 -11.75
N LEU A 229 8.68 -13.98 -10.59
CA LEU A 229 9.42 -13.92 -9.34
C LEU A 229 8.93 -15.06 -8.43
N ASN A 230 9.81 -15.97 -8.02
CA ASN A 230 9.38 -17.08 -7.16
C ASN A 230 9.09 -16.59 -5.73
N ASP A 231 10.01 -15.84 -5.13
CA ASP A 231 9.88 -15.30 -3.79
C ASP A 231 10.24 -13.80 -3.77
N GLY A 232 9.38 -12.95 -3.20
CA GLY A 232 9.75 -11.57 -2.87
C GLY A 232 8.69 -10.51 -3.20
N ALA A 233 9.13 -9.34 -3.66
CA ALA A 233 8.29 -8.15 -3.84
C ALA A 233 7.55 -7.72 -2.56
N ASN A 234 8.12 -7.98 -1.38
CA ASN A 234 7.52 -7.58 -0.11
C ASN A 234 8.02 -6.20 0.31
N LEU A 235 7.12 -5.38 0.84
CA LEU A 235 7.45 -4.09 1.45
C LEU A 235 7.32 -4.22 2.96
N THR A 236 8.38 -3.92 3.71
CA THR A 236 8.39 -4.09 5.17
C THR A 236 9.01 -2.88 5.86
N LEU A 237 8.24 -2.24 6.74
CA LEU A 237 8.73 -1.23 7.68
C LEU A 237 8.59 -1.77 9.11
N ASN A 238 9.70 -1.86 9.84
CA ASN A 238 9.75 -2.27 11.25
C ASN A 238 10.34 -1.14 12.09
N ILE A 239 9.51 -0.43 12.84
CA ILE A 239 9.90 0.77 13.57
C ILE A 239 9.61 0.55 15.07
N SER A 240 10.63 0.68 15.93
CA SER A 240 10.43 0.52 17.38
C SER A 240 9.93 1.79 18.08
N GLY A 241 10.04 2.95 17.43
CA GLY A 241 9.44 4.21 17.85
C GLY A 241 8.22 4.55 16.99
N ASP A 242 8.13 5.82 16.59
CA ASP A 242 7.02 6.33 15.78
C ASP A 242 7.37 6.36 14.29
N LEU A 243 6.37 6.24 13.43
CA LEU A 243 6.46 6.60 12.01
C LEU A 243 5.80 7.96 11.80
N VAL A 244 6.56 8.94 11.30
CA VAL A 244 6.06 10.31 11.08
C VAL A 244 6.35 10.77 9.66
N THR A 245 5.32 11.18 8.92
CA THR A 245 5.55 12.12 7.80
C THR A 245 5.38 13.55 8.31
N THR A 246 6.20 14.47 7.83
CA THR A 246 6.24 15.85 8.35
C THR A 246 5.55 16.86 7.44
N SER A 247 5.15 16.47 6.22
CA SER A 247 4.42 17.36 5.32
C SER A 247 3.48 16.70 4.30
N GLY A 248 3.60 15.41 4.02
CA GLY A 248 2.75 14.77 3.00
C GLY A 248 2.57 13.27 3.19
N ASP A 249 2.36 12.57 2.09
CA ASP A 249 1.85 11.19 2.10
C ASP A 249 2.89 10.16 2.54
N ALA A 250 2.38 9.00 2.98
CA ALA A 250 3.13 7.76 3.07
C ALA A 250 2.49 6.70 2.16
N THR A 251 3.20 6.33 1.10
CA THR A 251 2.71 5.46 0.03
C THR A 251 3.55 4.19 -0.07
N PHE A 252 2.88 3.05 -0.13
CA PHE A 252 3.49 1.74 -0.33
C PHE A 252 2.73 1.01 -1.43
N THR A 253 3.43 0.69 -2.52
CA THR A 253 2.82 0.11 -3.72
C THR A 253 3.57 -1.13 -4.18
N ILE A 254 2.84 -2.23 -4.30
CA ILE A 254 3.30 -3.42 -5.01
C ILE A 254 2.56 -3.44 -6.34
N GLN A 255 3.28 -3.34 -7.44
CA GLN A 255 2.73 -3.36 -8.78
C GLN A 255 3.10 -4.68 -9.48
N ASN A 256 2.10 -5.53 -9.67
CA ASN A 256 2.22 -6.81 -10.36
C ASN A 256 1.16 -6.89 -11.45
N THR A 257 1.33 -6.10 -12.51
CA THR A 257 0.41 -6.10 -13.66
C THR A 257 1.01 -6.97 -14.76
N THR A 258 0.34 -8.06 -15.14
CA THR A 258 0.82 -9.12 -16.06
C THR A 258 2.05 -9.93 -15.61
N GLY A 259 2.66 -9.57 -14.48
CA GLY A 259 3.71 -10.34 -13.83
C GLY A 259 3.18 -11.56 -13.07
N THR A 260 4.10 -12.39 -12.58
CA THR A 260 3.80 -13.50 -11.68
C THR A 260 4.70 -13.44 -10.46
N ILE A 261 4.10 -13.31 -9.28
CA ILE A 261 4.75 -13.53 -7.98
C ILE A 261 4.29 -14.90 -7.49
N THR A 262 5.18 -15.85 -7.26
CA THR A 262 4.74 -17.18 -6.75
C THR A 262 4.47 -17.12 -5.25
N ASN A 263 5.33 -16.44 -4.49
CA ASN A 263 5.19 -16.23 -3.05
C ASN A 263 5.71 -14.84 -2.67
N GLY A 264 4.88 -14.04 -2.00
CA GLY A 264 5.23 -12.67 -1.60
C GLY A 264 4.17 -11.65 -2.01
N GLY A 265 4.60 -10.45 -2.44
CA GLY A 265 3.68 -9.37 -2.76
C GLY A 265 2.90 -8.88 -1.53
N ASN A 266 3.55 -8.83 -0.36
CA ASN A 266 2.93 -8.38 0.88
C ASN A 266 3.45 -7.01 1.32
N ILE A 267 2.57 -6.19 1.90
CA ILE A 267 2.92 -4.94 2.56
C ILE A 267 2.77 -5.15 4.07
N THR A 268 3.83 -4.87 4.83
CA THR A 268 3.85 -4.95 6.29
C THR A 268 4.39 -3.66 6.89
N LEU A 269 3.55 -2.99 7.69
CA LEU A 269 3.93 -1.85 8.50
C LEU A 269 3.78 -2.24 9.98
N SER A 270 4.91 -2.42 10.66
CA SER A 270 4.97 -2.76 12.10
C SER A 270 5.64 -1.60 12.85
N VAL A 271 4.86 -0.88 13.63
CA VAL A 271 5.31 0.30 14.38
C VAL A 271 4.98 0.09 15.86
N ASP A 272 5.98 -0.02 16.72
CA ASP A 272 5.74 -0.22 18.17
C ASP A 272 5.15 1.04 18.82
N GLY A 273 5.43 2.22 18.27
CA GLY A 273 4.81 3.50 18.64
C GLY A 273 3.57 3.84 17.81
N SER A 274 3.41 5.12 17.52
CA SER A 274 2.31 5.67 16.72
C SER A 274 2.71 5.86 15.26
N VAL A 275 1.71 5.87 14.38
CA VAL A 275 1.85 6.33 12.98
C VAL A 275 1.14 7.67 12.85
N SER A 276 1.83 8.69 12.35
CA SER A 276 1.29 10.02 12.10
C SER A 276 1.68 10.49 10.70
N THR A 277 0.73 10.59 9.78
CA THR A 277 0.96 11.17 8.46
C THR A 277 0.28 12.54 8.32
N GLN A 278 0.99 13.52 7.76
CA GLN A 278 0.46 14.86 7.43
C GLN A 278 -0.24 14.89 6.06
N GLY A 279 -0.55 13.72 5.53
CA GLY A 279 -1.15 13.47 4.23
C GLY A 279 -1.81 12.09 4.26
N GLN A 280 -2.08 11.54 3.09
CA GLN A 280 -2.69 10.21 2.96
C GLN A 280 -1.70 9.10 3.36
N LEU A 281 -2.19 8.11 4.11
CA LEU A 281 -1.55 6.80 4.20
C LEU A 281 -2.14 5.90 3.11
N SER A 282 -1.32 5.56 2.10
CA SER A 282 -1.71 4.76 0.94
C SER A 282 -0.98 3.41 0.93
N LEU A 283 -1.74 2.32 0.86
CA LEU A 283 -1.22 0.94 0.89
C LEU A 283 -1.88 0.15 -0.24
N VAL A 284 -1.13 -0.22 -1.27
CA VAL A 284 -1.71 -0.80 -2.49
C VAL A 284 -0.97 -2.06 -2.90
N VAL A 285 -1.69 -3.19 -2.89
CA VAL A 285 -1.31 -4.37 -3.66
C VAL A 285 -2.07 -4.32 -4.98
N GLU A 286 -1.39 -3.90 -6.03
CA GLU A 286 -1.93 -3.71 -7.38
C GLU A 286 -1.61 -4.92 -8.25
N ASN A 287 -2.53 -5.87 -8.33
CA ASN A 287 -2.44 -7.00 -9.27
C ASN A 287 -3.12 -6.66 -10.62
N TYR A 288 -3.73 -5.48 -10.73
CA TYR A 288 -4.30 -4.94 -11.96
C TYR A 288 -4.26 -3.41 -11.90
N ASP A 289 -3.70 -2.75 -12.90
CA ASP A 289 -3.43 -1.30 -12.92
C ASP A 289 -4.50 -0.48 -13.66
N GLU A 290 -5.67 -1.06 -13.91
CA GLU A 290 -6.76 -0.42 -14.69
C GLU A 290 -6.36 -0.07 -16.14
N SER A 291 -5.24 -0.60 -16.61
CA SER A 291 -4.83 -0.49 -18.01
C SER A 291 -5.51 -1.54 -18.89
N GLY A 292 -5.24 -1.48 -20.20
CA GLY A 292 -5.63 -2.53 -21.13
C GLY A 292 -4.79 -3.81 -21.02
N ASN A 293 -3.78 -3.84 -20.15
CA ASN A 293 -2.96 -5.02 -19.93
C ASN A 293 -3.72 -6.06 -19.10
N PRO A 294 -3.47 -7.37 -19.31
CA PRO A 294 -4.00 -8.39 -18.41
C PRO A 294 -3.59 -8.14 -16.95
N ALA A 295 -4.42 -8.58 -16.01
CA ALA A 295 -4.02 -8.61 -14.61
C ALA A 295 -2.88 -9.62 -14.36
N GLY A 296 -2.16 -9.45 -13.25
CA GLY A 296 -1.09 -10.35 -12.82
C GLY A 296 -1.58 -11.57 -12.04
N HIS A 297 -0.61 -12.36 -11.60
CA HIS A 297 -0.82 -13.53 -10.75
C HIS A 297 0.05 -13.46 -9.49
N ILE A 298 -0.55 -13.62 -8.31
CA ILE A 298 0.12 -13.83 -7.04
C ILE A 298 -0.24 -15.23 -6.55
N GLY A 299 0.73 -16.14 -6.37
CA GLY A 299 0.45 -17.51 -5.93
C GLY A 299 0.08 -17.57 -4.45
N THR A 300 0.99 -17.15 -3.57
CA THR A 300 0.78 -17.03 -2.13
C THR A 300 1.17 -15.62 -1.67
N GLY A 301 0.27 -14.92 -0.99
CA GLY A 301 0.52 -13.57 -0.46
C GLY A 301 -0.56 -12.58 -0.87
N GLY A 302 -0.17 -11.39 -1.34
CA GLY A 302 -1.11 -10.33 -1.69
C GLY A 302 -1.80 -9.72 -0.48
N ASN A 303 -1.09 -9.64 0.66
CA ASN A 303 -1.64 -9.19 1.93
C ASN A 303 -1.14 -7.79 2.30
N ILE A 304 -1.98 -7.06 3.02
CA ILE A 304 -1.62 -5.80 3.68
C ILE A 304 -1.81 -6.00 5.19
N SER A 305 -0.76 -5.73 5.96
CA SER A 305 -0.78 -5.79 7.43
C SER A 305 -0.19 -4.52 8.02
N VAL A 306 -1.00 -3.80 8.80
CA VAL A 306 -0.58 -2.64 9.59
C VAL A 306 -0.76 -2.99 11.05
N THR A 307 0.28 -2.80 11.86
CA THR A 307 0.22 -2.92 13.32
C THR A 307 0.90 -1.71 13.95
N THR A 308 0.18 -1.02 14.83
CA THR A 308 0.71 0.07 15.66
C THR A 308 0.58 -0.30 17.14
N GLY A 309 1.57 0.04 17.97
CA GLY A 309 1.41 -0.04 19.43
C GLY A 309 0.67 1.17 20.02
N GLY A 310 0.75 2.32 19.34
CA GLY A 310 0.03 3.56 19.66
C GLY A 310 -1.08 3.89 18.67
N ASP A 311 -1.31 5.19 18.49
CA ASP A 311 -2.36 5.74 17.62
C ASP A 311 -1.97 5.67 16.14
N LEU A 312 -2.97 5.66 15.25
CA LEU A 312 -2.80 5.86 13.81
C LEU A 312 -3.57 7.13 13.42
N THR A 313 -2.86 8.20 13.09
CA THR A 313 -3.42 9.48 12.62
C THR A 313 -2.95 9.78 11.20
N ALA A 314 -3.88 10.11 10.31
CA ALA A 314 -3.59 10.51 8.92
C ALA A 314 -4.59 11.57 8.46
N ASP A 315 -4.31 12.30 7.37
CA ASP A 315 -5.34 13.13 6.73
C ASP A 315 -6.47 12.24 6.22
N SER A 316 -6.10 11.22 5.44
CA SER A 316 -6.97 10.14 5.00
C SER A 316 -6.20 8.82 4.90
N ILE A 317 -6.90 7.69 4.81
CA ILE A 317 -6.31 6.36 4.63
C ILE A 317 -6.94 5.70 3.41
N SER A 318 -6.11 5.17 2.50
CA SER A 318 -6.53 4.37 1.35
C SER A 318 -5.72 3.08 1.31
N ALA A 319 -6.33 1.96 1.69
CA ALA A 319 -5.68 0.65 1.66
C ALA A 319 -6.46 -0.31 0.75
N VAL A 320 -5.77 -0.91 -0.22
CA VAL A 320 -6.42 -1.69 -1.28
C VAL A 320 -5.62 -2.93 -1.66
N VAL A 321 -6.28 -4.09 -1.65
CA VAL A 321 -5.88 -5.27 -2.42
C VAL A 321 -6.69 -5.27 -3.72
N ASN A 322 -6.06 -4.86 -4.82
CA ASN A 322 -6.69 -4.76 -6.13
C ASN A 322 -6.35 -6.01 -6.96
N ASN A 323 -7.26 -6.96 -6.98
CA ASN A 323 -7.19 -8.20 -7.76
C ASN A 323 -8.25 -8.23 -8.87
N ARG A 324 -8.44 -7.13 -9.59
CA ARG A 324 -9.53 -6.99 -10.57
C ARG A 324 -9.16 -7.51 -11.96
N ASN A 325 -10.14 -7.53 -12.87
CA ASN A 325 -10.00 -7.84 -14.31
C ASN A 325 -9.23 -9.14 -14.66
N GLY A 326 -9.56 -10.25 -14.01
CA GLY A 326 -8.86 -11.52 -14.24
C GLY A 326 -7.60 -11.68 -13.40
N GLY A 327 -7.41 -10.81 -12.40
CA GLY A 327 -6.37 -10.96 -11.39
C GLY A 327 -6.53 -12.28 -10.65
N THR A 328 -5.42 -12.89 -10.29
CA THR A 328 -5.40 -14.13 -9.52
C THR A 328 -4.54 -13.98 -8.28
N ILE A 329 -5.13 -14.27 -7.12
CA ILE A 329 -4.43 -14.58 -5.88
C ILE A 329 -4.72 -16.04 -5.57
N GLY A 330 -3.72 -16.92 -5.69
CA GLY A 330 -3.89 -18.37 -5.51
C GLY A 330 -4.15 -18.79 -4.06
N SER A 331 -3.87 -17.92 -3.10
CA SER A 331 -4.09 -18.12 -1.66
C SER A 331 -5.28 -17.32 -1.14
N ALA A 332 -5.41 -17.26 0.20
CA ALA A 332 -6.19 -16.20 0.84
C ALA A 332 -5.56 -14.82 0.58
N ALA A 333 -6.40 -13.78 0.60
CA ALA A 333 -6.00 -12.37 0.55
C ALA A 333 -6.51 -11.67 1.81
N SER A 334 -5.67 -10.84 2.43
CA SER A 334 -6.04 -10.13 3.65
C SER A 334 -5.59 -8.67 3.66
N LEU A 335 -6.41 -7.84 4.28
CA LEU A 335 -6.12 -6.45 4.60
C LEU A 335 -6.44 -6.27 6.08
N THR A 336 -5.42 -6.07 6.91
CA THR A 336 -5.58 -5.98 8.37
C THR A 336 -4.93 -4.72 8.92
N LEU A 337 -5.71 -3.92 9.65
CA LEU A 337 -5.23 -2.78 10.43
C LEU A 337 -5.44 -3.08 11.92
N ASN A 338 -4.35 -3.29 12.66
CA ASN A 338 -4.35 -3.45 14.11
C ASN A 338 -3.76 -2.20 14.76
N VAL A 339 -4.62 -1.29 15.19
CA VAL A 339 -4.23 -0.05 15.85
C VAL A 339 -4.28 -0.23 17.36
N GLY A 340 -3.14 -0.11 18.03
CA GLY A 340 -3.05 -0.27 19.49
C GLY A 340 -3.81 0.81 20.28
N GLY A 341 -3.92 2.02 19.70
CA GLY A 341 -4.67 3.15 20.23
C GLY A 341 -5.83 3.59 19.34
N ALA A 342 -6.01 4.91 19.21
CA ALA A 342 -7.06 5.50 18.40
C ALA A 342 -6.69 5.52 16.91
N LEU A 343 -7.67 5.25 16.05
CA LEU A 343 -7.61 5.52 14.62
C LEU A 343 -8.26 6.88 14.36
N THR A 344 -7.50 7.83 13.80
CA THR A 344 -8.01 9.15 13.45
C THR A 344 -7.71 9.49 11.99
N THR A 345 -8.73 9.86 11.23
CA THR A 345 -8.57 10.52 9.93
C THR A 345 -9.15 11.93 10.01
N LEU A 346 -8.58 12.89 9.29
CA LEU A 346 -8.92 14.32 9.46
C LEU A 346 -9.96 14.81 8.43
N GLU A 347 -9.85 14.39 7.17
CA GLU A 347 -10.71 14.86 6.08
C GLU A 347 -10.83 13.81 4.96
N ASP A 348 -11.68 14.08 3.96
CA ASP A 348 -11.75 13.24 2.76
C ASP A 348 -10.54 13.49 1.86
N GLY A 349 -9.79 12.42 1.57
CA GLY A 349 -8.81 12.39 0.48
C GLY A 349 -9.41 11.75 -0.77
N THR A 350 -8.62 11.69 -1.85
CA THR A 350 -8.93 10.87 -3.01
C THR A 350 -8.38 9.48 -2.77
N ASP A 351 -9.23 8.46 -2.70
CA ASP A 351 -8.78 7.07 -2.56
C ASP A 351 -8.19 6.50 -3.86
N TYR A 352 -7.67 5.27 -3.79
CA TYR A 352 -7.05 4.62 -4.94
C TYR A 352 -7.99 4.46 -6.16
N PHE A 353 -9.31 4.41 -5.95
CA PHE A 353 -10.29 4.33 -7.04
C PHE A 353 -10.83 5.70 -7.47
N GLY A 354 -10.30 6.79 -6.91
CA GLY A 354 -10.68 8.16 -7.26
C GLY A 354 -11.91 8.69 -6.51
N PHE A 355 -12.39 8.00 -5.48
CA PHE A 355 -13.53 8.45 -4.67
C PHE A 355 -13.08 9.31 -3.50
N ALA A 356 -13.94 10.24 -3.08
CA ALA A 356 -13.72 11.04 -1.88
C ALA A 356 -14.02 10.22 -0.62
N SER A 357 -12.98 9.92 0.16
CA SER A 357 -13.10 9.14 1.39
C SER A 357 -12.01 9.50 2.39
N SER A 358 -12.37 9.52 3.66
CA SER A 358 -11.43 9.73 4.76
C SER A 358 -10.80 8.43 5.21
N LEU A 359 -11.59 7.35 5.29
CA LEU A 359 -11.09 5.98 5.47
C LEU A 359 -11.64 5.09 4.34
N SER A 360 -10.74 4.54 3.52
CA SER A 360 -11.06 3.67 2.38
C SER A 360 -10.25 2.37 2.50
N LEU A 361 -10.95 1.25 2.72
CA LEU A 361 -10.37 -0.08 2.88
C LEU A 361 -11.06 -1.05 1.92
N TYR A 362 -10.31 -1.62 0.97
CA TYR A 362 -10.89 -2.47 -0.07
C TYR A 362 -10.11 -3.76 -0.28
N ILE A 363 -10.82 -4.87 -0.38
CA ILE A 363 -10.38 -6.04 -1.13
C ILE A 363 -11.28 -6.14 -2.34
N SER A 364 -10.71 -5.98 -3.54
CA SER A 364 -11.49 -5.97 -4.78
C SER A 364 -11.04 -7.08 -5.72
N ASN A 365 -11.89 -8.09 -5.84
CA ASN A 365 -11.81 -9.22 -6.76
C ASN A 365 -12.82 -9.07 -7.91
N ARG A 366 -13.23 -7.84 -8.24
CA ARG A 366 -14.33 -7.59 -9.17
C ARG A 366 -13.93 -7.87 -10.61
N TYR A 367 -14.93 -8.24 -11.40
CA TYR A 367 -14.93 -8.23 -12.86
C TYR A 367 -14.83 -6.81 -13.37
N GLU A 368 -13.88 -6.55 -14.27
CA GLU A 368 -13.80 -5.31 -15.03
C GLU A 368 -13.68 -5.62 -16.51
N ASN A 369 -14.58 -5.11 -17.35
CA ASN A 369 -14.53 -5.15 -18.82
C ASN A 369 -14.49 -6.52 -19.52
N THR A 370 -13.59 -7.42 -19.13
CA THR A 370 -13.18 -8.61 -19.89
C THR A 370 -13.23 -9.92 -19.10
N LEU A 371 -12.73 -9.98 -17.86
CA LEU A 371 -12.56 -11.23 -17.12
C LEU A 371 -12.94 -11.12 -15.64
N GLY A 372 -13.51 -12.20 -15.09
CA GLY A 372 -13.72 -12.36 -13.66
C GLY A 372 -12.42 -12.76 -12.97
N SER A 373 -12.24 -12.34 -11.73
CA SER A 373 -11.00 -12.52 -10.97
C SER A 373 -11.13 -13.61 -9.92
N THR A 374 -10.01 -14.08 -9.35
CA THR A 374 -10.03 -15.20 -8.38
C THR A 374 -9.15 -14.93 -7.16
N ILE A 375 -9.72 -15.18 -5.98
CA ILE A 375 -9.00 -15.38 -4.71
C ILE A 375 -9.21 -16.84 -4.29
N GLY A 376 -8.14 -17.64 -4.25
CA GLY A 376 -8.17 -19.09 -4.00
C GLY A 376 -8.42 -19.51 -2.55
N GLY A 377 -8.67 -18.55 -1.65
CA GLY A 377 -8.96 -18.80 -0.25
C GLY A 377 -9.91 -17.76 0.33
N ASN A 378 -9.76 -17.45 1.63
CA ASN A 378 -10.56 -16.40 2.26
C ASN A 378 -10.14 -15.01 1.75
N ALA A 379 -11.11 -14.11 1.60
CA ALA A 379 -10.89 -12.68 1.56
C ALA A 379 -11.20 -12.11 2.95
N THR A 380 -10.21 -11.55 3.64
CA THR A 380 -10.38 -11.03 5.01
C THR A 380 -9.96 -9.57 5.13
N LEU A 381 -10.94 -8.70 5.35
CA LEU A 381 -10.73 -7.31 5.73
C LEU A 381 -10.97 -7.19 7.23
N ALA A 382 -9.94 -6.82 8.00
CA ALA A 382 -10.02 -6.67 9.44
C ALA A 382 -9.51 -5.30 9.89
N LEU A 383 -10.24 -4.67 10.80
CA LEU A 383 -9.82 -3.47 11.49
C LEU A 383 -10.06 -3.63 12.99
N ASN A 384 -9.00 -3.39 13.77
CA ASN A 384 -9.01 -3.39 15.22
C ASN A 384 -8.44 -2.07 15.72
N ALA A 385 -9.15 -1.38 16.62
CA ALA A 385 -8.69 -0.14 17.24
C ALA A 385 -9.26 0.02 18.66
N ASP A 386 -8.64 0.87 19.48
CA ASP A 386 -9.23 1.28 20.76
C ASP A 386 -10.45 2.17 20.54
N SER A 387 -10.33 3.20 19.69
CA SER A 387 -11.42 4.07 19.24
C SER A 387 -11.20 4.49 17.79
N ALA A 388 -12.24 4.99 17.11
CA ALA A 388 -12.11 5.49 15.74
C ALA A 388 -12.85 6.83 15.55
N ASN A 389 -12.15 7.84 15.03
CA ASN A 389 -12.73 9.13 14.65
C ASN A 389 -12.40 9.43 13.19
N ILE A 390 -13.40 9.32 12.33
CA ILE A 390 -13.25 9.42 10.88
C ILE A 390 -13.74 10.79 10.40
N GLY A 391 -12.81 11.55 9.83
CA GLY A 391 -12.97 12.95 9.45
C GLY A 391 -13.95 13.23 8.31
N GLY A 392 -14.33 12.20 7.56
CA GLY A 392 -15.23 12.28 6.40
C GLY A 392 -15.94 10.95 6.16
N ASN A 393 -15.98 10.48 4.91
CA ASN A 393 -16.62 9.22 4.56
C ASN A 393 -15.76 8.01 5.01
N LEU A 394 -16.43 6.95 5.44
CA LEU A 394 -15.87 5.63 5.71
C LEU A 394 -16.38 4.65 4.66
N ASN A 395 -15.45 3.94 4.03
CA ASN A 395 -15.70 2.86 3.09
C ASN A 395 -14.84 1.65 3.48
N ALA A 396 -15.45 0.58 3.98
CA ALA A 396 -14.81 -0.71 4.17
C ALA A 396 -15.55 -1.79 3.37
N LEU A 397 -14.89 -2.34 2.34
CA LEU A 397 -15.57 -3.16 1.35
C LEU A 397 -14.77 -4.39 0.94
N ILE A 398 -15.48 -5.50 0.78
CA ILE A 398 -15.02 -6.64 -0.01
C ILE A 398 -15.90 -6.71 -1.25
N SER A 399 -15.31 -6.61 -2.43
CA SER A 399 -16.05 -6.67 -3.70
C SER A 399 -15.61 -7.87 -4.52
N ASP A 400 -16.54 -8.81 -4.72
CA ASP A 400 -16.40 -10.01 -5.55
C ASP A 400 -17.32 -9.98 -6.78
N ARG A 401 -17.86 -8.81 -7.16
CA ARG A 401 -18.80 -8.71 -8.29
C ARG A 401 -18.25 -9.36 -9.55
N GLY A 402 -18.85 -10.46 -10.01
CA GLY A 402 -18.39 -11.23 -11.18
C GLY A 402 -17.04 -11.94 -11.02
N GLY A 403 -16.50 -11.99 -9.81
CA GLY A 403 -15.29 -12.73 -9.45
C GLY A 403 -15.61 -14.07 -8.76
N THR A 404 -14.59 -14.65 -8.15
CA THR A 404 -14.70 -15.84 -7.31
C THR A 404 -13.78 -15.75 -6.10
N ILE A 405 -14.35 -15.94 -4.91
CA ILE A 405 -13.66 -16.21 -3.66
C ILE A 405 -13.91 -17.68 -3.30
N ASP A 406 -12.86 -18.51 -3.32
CA ASP A 406 -12.94 -19.95 -3.01
C ASP A 406 -13.12 -20.25 -1.51
N GLY A 407 -13.01 -19.23 -0.65
CA GLY A 407 -13.26 -19.31 0.78
C GLY A 407 -14.38 -18.37 1.26
N ASN A 408 -14.23 -17.89 2.51
CA ASN A 408 -15.14 -16.92 3.10
C ASN A 408 -14.77 -15.49 2.68
N ALA A 409 -15.78 -14.63 2.54
CA ALA A 409 -15.60 -13.19 2.60
C ALA A 409 -15.87 -12.73 4.05
N LEU A 410 -14.85 -12.22 4.72
CA LEU A 410 -14.93 -11.77 6.11
C LEU A 410 -14.55 -10.30 6.19
N LEU A 411 -15.53 -9.45 6.49
CA LEU A 411 -15.31 -8.07 6.91
C LEU A 411 -15.52 -8.00 8.42
N ASN A 412 -14.46 -7.73 9.17
CA ASN A 412 -14.49 -7.57 10.62
C ASN A 412 -13.99 -6.18 11.04
N PHE A 413 -14.88 -5.33 11.52
CA PHE A 413 -14.56 -3.99 12.02
C PHE A 413 -14.87 -3.94 13.52
N SER A 414 -13.83 -4.04 14.36
CA SER A 414 -13.97 -4.18 15.80
C SER A 414 -13.22 -3.07 16.52
N VAL A 415 -13.97 -2.17 17.12
CA VAL A 415 -13.45 -1.05 17.91
C VAL A 415 -13.86 -1.27 19.36
N THR A 416 -12.95 -1.01 20.31
CA THR A 416 -13.24 -1.29 21.73
C THR A 416 -14.21 -0.25 22.31
N ASN A 417 -13.92 1.02 22.06
CA ASN A 417 -14.69 2.17 22.51
C ASN A 417 -15.51 2.74 21.35
N ASP A 418 -15.52 4.06 21.18
CA ASP A 418 -16.46 4.73 20.30
C ASP A 418 -15.95 4.84 18.86
N VAL A 419 -16.90 4.80 17.93
CA VAL A 419 -16.71 5.13 16.52
C VAL A 419 -17.51 6.39 16.19
N THR A 420 -16.84 7.39 15.65
CA THR A 420 -17.48 8.59 15.07
C THR A 420 -17.11 8.69 13.60
N VAL A 421 -18.10 8.90 12.74
CA VAL A 421 -17.91 9.14 11.30
C VAL A 421 -18.58 10.45 10.94
N GLN A 422 -17.83 11.37 10.33
CA GLN A 422 -18.37 12.68 9.97
C GLN A 422 -19.28 12.64 8.74
N GLY A 423 -18.92 11.84 7.73
CA GLY A 423 -19.65 11.67 6.46
C GLY A 423 -20.53 10.42 6.42
N ASP A 424 -20.65 9.81 5.24
CA ASP A 424 -21.30 8.51 5.02
C ASP A 424 -20.43 7.38 5.58
N ALA A 425 -21.06 6.32 6.08
CA ALA A 425 -20.36 5.16 6.64
C ALA A 425 -20.87 3.86 6.00
N ALA A 426 -20.02 3.24 5.18
CA ALA A 426 -20.33 2.02 4.45
C ALA A 426 -19.44 0.85 4.85
N TRP A 427 -20.06 -0.22 5.32
CA TRP A 427 -19.47 -1.55 5.45
C TRP A 427 -20.22 -2.50 4.54
N GLN A 428 -19.55 -3.02 3.52
CA GLN A 428 -20.24 -3.80 2.50
C GLN A 428 -19.47 -5.03 2.01
N ILE A 429 -20.21 -6.11 1.75
CA ILE A 429 -19.74 -7.23 0.93
C ILE A 429 -20.54 -7.22 -0.36
N LEU A 430 -19.87 -7.03 -1.48
CA LEU A 430 -20.45 -6.80 -2.79
C LEU A 430 -20.21 -8.00 -3.71
N ASN A 431 -21.15 -8.93 -3.75
CA ASN A 431 -21.15 -10.14 -4.57
C ASN A 431 -22.18 -10.06 -5.73
N ASP A 432 -22.82 -8.92 -5.91
CA ASP A 432 -23.90 -8.71 -6.87
C ASP A 432 -23.43 -8.60 -8.32
N SER A 433 -24.40 -8.68 -9.24
CA SER A 433 -24.24 -8.23 -10.63
C SER A 433 -24.82 -6.83 -10.81
N GLY A 434 -24.58 -6.18 -11.95
CA GLY A 434 -25.26 -4.94 -12.29
C GLY A 434 -24.33 -3.85 -12.79
N THR A 435 -24.90 -2.64 -12.89
CA THR A 435 -24.22 -1.43 -13.35
C THR A 435 -24.03 -0.39 -12.23
N ASP A 436 -24.30 -0.77 -10.98
CA ASP A 436 -24.20 0.16 -9.85
C ASP A 436 -22.74 0.62 -9.69
N LEU A 437 -22.58 1.96 -9.65
CA LEU A 437 -21.37 2.72 -9.33
C LEU A 437 -20.04 2.06 -9.78
N ASN A 438 -19.62 2.42 -10.99
CA ASN A 438 -18.24 2.27 -11.50
C ASN A 438 -17.80 0.86 -11.95
N ALA A 439 -18.69 -0.14 -11.93
CA ALA A 439 -18.45 -1.45 -12.53
C ALA A 439 -19.72 -1.98 -13.20
N ALA A 440 -19.65 -2.37 -14.47
CA ALA A 440 -20.69 -3.18 -15.09
C ALA A 440 -20.25 -4.64 -15.04
N SER A 441 -20.79 -5.41 -14.08
CA SER A 441 -20.61 -6.87 -14.09
C SER A 441 -21.84 -7.53 -14.72
N PRO A 442 -21.70 -8.30 -15.81
CA PRO A 442 -22.81 -9.00 -16.44
C PRO A 442 -23.36 -10.15 -15.58
N ILE A 443 -22.60 -10.58 -14.56
CA ILE A 443 -22.94 -11.71 -13.68
C ILE A 443 -22.56 -11.40 -12.23
N GLY A 444 -23.19 -12.09 -11.28
CA GLY A 444 -22.80 -11.96 -9.88
C GLY A 444 -21.50 -12.70 -9.60
N GLY A 445 -20.89 -12.40 -8.45
CA GLY A 445 -19.73 -13.13 -7.95
C GLY A 445 -20.09 -14.50 -7.38
N THR A 446 -19.06 -15.21 -6.94
CA THR A 446 -19.21 -16.52 -6.28
C THR A 446 -18.33 -16.58 -5.04
N ILE A 447 -18.96 -16.66 -3.88
CA ILE A 447 -18.31 -16.90 -2.60
C ILE A 447 -18.64 -18.35 -2.20
N HIS A 448 -17.66 -19.25 -2.30
CA HIS A 448 -17.86 -20.67 -1.94
C HIS A 448 -17.99 -20.91 -0.43
N GLY A 449 -17.62 -19.92 0.39
CA GLY A 449 -17.82 -19.91 1.83
C GLY A 449 -19.04 -19.07 2.27
N SER A 450 -18.92 -18.48 3.44
CA SER A 450 -19.87 -17.51 3.99
C SER A 450 -19.43 -16.08 3.69
N ALA A 451 -20.41 -15.18 3.56
CA ALA A 451 -20.20 -13.73 3.60
C ALA A 451 -20.55 -13.24 5.02
N ASN A 452 -19.54 -12.83 5.78
CA ASN A 452 -19.71 -12.38 7.16
C ASN A 452 -19.25 -10.92 7.30
N LEU A 453 -20.18 -10.07 7.72
CA LEU A 453 -19.92 -8.70 8.12
C LEU A 453 -20.12 -8.59 9.63
N LEU A 454 -19.03 -8.33 10.35
CA LEU A 454 -19.02 -8.17 11.80
C LEU A 454 -18.60 -6.74 12.13
N LEU A 455 -19.45 -6.04 12.86
CA LEU A 455 -19.16 -4.71 13.39
C LEU A 455 -19.39 -4.68 14.89
N SER A 456 -18.40 -4.19 15.64
CA SER A 456 -18.52 -3.98 17.09
C SER A 456 -17.89 -2.67 17.55
N ALA A 457 -18.56 -1.99 18.48
CA ALA A 457 -18.09 -0.78 19.16
C ALA A 457 -18.84 -0.58 20.50
N THR A 458 -18.42 0.41 21.28
CA THR A 458 -19.24 0.91 22.39
C THR A 458 -20.38 1.75 21.84
N ASN A 459 -20.09 2.90 21.24
CA ASN A 459 -21.07 3.71 20.50
C ASN A 459 -20.69 3.84 19.03
N LEU A 460 -21.67 4.02 18.15
CA LEU A 460 -21.46 4.46 16.77
C LEU A 460 -22.25 5.74 16.51
N THR A 461 -21.55 6.81 16.13
CA THR A 461 -22.16 8.09 15.74
C THR A 461 -21.82 8.44 14.29
N VAL A 462 -22.83 8.60 13.43
CA VAL A 462 -22.70 9.09 12.06
C VAL A 462 -23.32 10.49 11.97
N THR A 463 -22.49 11.53 11.83
CA THR A 463 -22.92 12.91 12.08
C THR A 463 -23.47 13.66 10.88
N ALA A 464 -23.32 13.19 9.65
CA ALA A 464 -23.93 13.89 8.51
C ALA A 464 -24.43 12.95 7.41
N GLY A 465 -23.89 11.73 7.33
CA GLY A 465 -24.19 10.78 6.27
C GLY A 465 -25.12 9.64 6.65
N LEU A 466 -25.31 8.76 5.66
CA LEU A 466 -25.97 7.46 5.76
C LEU A 466 -25.09 6.46 6.49
N LEU A 467 -25.73 5.48 7.12
CA LEU A 467 -25.09 4.27 7.60
C LEU A 467 -25.55 3.10 6.73
N ASP A 468 -24.63 2.50 5.98
CA ASP A 468 -24.86 1.33 5.14
C ASP A 468 -24.07 0.15 5.70
N VAL A 469 -24.77 -0.87 6.20
CA VAL A 469 -24.19 -2.15 6.64
C VAL A 469 -24.86 -3.25 5.83
N GLU A 470 -24.21 -3.68 4.75
CA GLU A 470 -24.93 -4.43 3.71
C GLU A 470 -24.15 -5.58 3.08
N ILE A 471 -24.89 -6.62 2.69
CA ILE A 471 -24.40 -7.69 1.82
C ILE A 471 -25.22 -7.66 0.54
N PHE A 472 -24.57 -7.37 -0.59
CA PHE A 472 -25.19 -7.34 -1.89
C PHE A 472 -24.91 -8.67 -2.60
N ASN A 473 -25.96 -9.47 -2.76
CA ASN A 473 -25.96 -10.70 -3.56
C ASN A 473 -26.96 -10.63 -4.73
N LYS A 474 -27.63 -9.48 -4.89
CA LYS A 474 -28.71 -9.23 -5.85
C LYS A 474 -28.25 -9.35 -7.30
N ASN A 475 -29.23 -9.41 -8.21
CA ASN A 475 -29.01 -8.99 -9.59
C ASN A 475 -29.34 -7.50 -9.75
N GLY A 476 -28.36 -6.68 -10.11
CA GLY A 476 -28.48 -5.23 -10.29
C GLY A 476 -29.01 -4.80 -11.66
N GLY A 477 -29.99 -5.51 -12.22
CA GLY A 477 -30.75 -5.08 -13.39
C GLY A 477 -30.12 -5.43 -14.74
N VAL A 478 -29.25 -6.45 -14.78
CA VAL A 478 -28.55 -6.89 -15.99
C VAL A 478 -28.93 -8.32 -16.39
N PRO A 479 -28.88 -8.68 -17.70
CA PRO A 479 -29.11 -10.06 -18.12
C PRO A 479 -28.12 -11.01 -17.44
N GLY A 480 -28.62 -11.98 -16.69
CA GLY A 480 -27.79 -12.88 -15.87
C GLY A 480 -28.40 -13.15 -14.49
N SER A 481 -27.64 -13.84 -13.65
CA SER A 481 -28.01 -14.09 -12.25
C SER A 481 -27.46 -12.99 -11.33
N GLY A 482 -27.94 -12.97 -10.08
CA GLY A 482 -27.24 -12.32 -8.99
C GLY A 482 -26.00 -13.12 -8.59
N GLY A 483 -25.46 -12.78 -7.42
CA GLY A 483 -24.34 -13.48 -6.81
C GLY A 483 -24.73 -14.86 -6.26
N THR A 484 -23.71 -15.67 -6.02
CA THR A 484 -23.83 -16.94 -5.31
C THR A 484 -22.99 -16.90 -4.04
N ILE A 485 -23.62 -17.23 -2.91
CA ILE A 485 -22.97 -17.51 -1.63
C ILE A 485 -23.36 -18.94 -1.27
N ASP A 486 -22.39 -19.87 -1.23
CA ASP A 486 -22.70 -21.30 -1.05
C ASP A 486 -23.14 -21.64 0.39
N SER A 487 -22.72 -20.83 1.36
CA SER A 487 -23.06 -20.98 2.78
C SER A 487 -23.91 -19.80 3.26
N ASP A 488 -23.54 -19.15 4.37
CA ASP A 488 -24.38 -18.18 5.05
C ASP A 488 -24.03 -16.73 4.63
N ALA A 489 -25.03 -15.86 4.68
CA ALA A 489 -24.85 -14.41 4.61
C ALA A 489 -25.22 -13.80 5.97
N ASN A 490 -24.23 -13.29 6.70
CA ASN A 490 -24.41 -12.84 8.07
C ASN A 490 -23.97 -11.39 8.25
N ILE A 491 -24.87 -10.57 8.80
CA ILE A 491 -24.58 -9.26 9.35
C ILE A 491 -24.71 -9.35 10.87
N THR A 492 -23.63 -9.06 11.59
CA THR A 492 -23.64 -8.93 13.05
C THR A 492 -23.13 -7.56 13.44
N PHE A 493 -24.04 -6.71 13.90
CA PHE A 493 -23.78 -5.35 14.35
C PHE A 493 -24.03 -5.28 15.85
N THR A 494 -22.98 -5.10 16.65
CA THR A 494 -23.06 -5.15 18.11
C THR A 494 -22.49 -3.89 18.75
N LEU A 495 -23.37 -3.08 19.34
CA LEU A 495 -23.00 -1.97 20.18
C LEU A 495 -23.36 -2.26 21.64
N THR A 496 -22.44 -1.95 22.56
CA THR A 496 -22.75 -2.01 24.00
C THR A 496 -23.45 -0.74 24.51
N GLY A 497 -23.29 0.37 23.77
CA GLY A 497 -23.95 1.66 23.93
C GLY A 497 -24.83 1.97 22.73
N ASP A 498 -24.80 3.21 22.27
CA ASP A 498 -25.81 3.78 21.38
C ASP A 498 -25.39 3.80 19.91
N LEU A 499 -26.38 3.58 19.03
CA LEU A 499 -26.31 3.97 17.63
C LEU A 499 -26.99 5.33 17.45
N THR A 500 -26.27 6.31 16.92
CA THR A 500 -26.81 7.63 16.55
C THR A 500 -26.45 7.97 15.11
N THR A 501 -27.43 8.16 14.24
CA THR A 501 -27.21 8.64 12.86
C THR A 501 -28.05 9.88 12.58
N GLN A 502 -27.48 10.86 11.87
CA GLN A 502 -28.25 12.04 11.42
C GLN A 502 -29.09 11.77 10.16
N SER A 503 -28.75 10.72 9.40
CA SER A 503 -29.53 10.23 8.25
C SER A 503 -30.05 8.81 8.54
N ALA A 504 -30.48 8.09 7.49
CA ALA A 504 -30.94 6.72 7.60
C ALA A 504 -29.82 5.73 7.98
N ALA A 505 -30.23 4.62 8.60
CA ALA A 505 -29.40 3.46 8.88
C ALA A 505 -29.98 2.21 8.21
N TYR A 506 -29.19 1.60 7.33
CA TYR A 506 -29.52 0.44 6.52
C TYR A 506 -28.71 -0.77 6.98
N PHE A 507 -29.44 -1.83 7.35
CA PHE A 507 -28.90 -3.16 7.64
C PHE A 507 -29.54 -4.12 6.66
N GLN A 508 -28.83 -4.46 5.57
CA GLN A 508 -29.49 -5.13 4.44
C GLN A 508 -28.74 -6.34 3.90
N ILE A 509 -29.46 -7.43 3.68
CA ILE A 509 -29.03 -8.53 2.80
C ILE A 509 -29.91 -8.47 1.57
N LEU A 510 -29.32 -8.04 0.45
CA LEU A 510 -30.02 -7.88 -0.82
C LEU A 510 -29.73 -9.10 -1.69
N ASN A 511 -30.71 -9.98 -1.83
CA ASN A 511 -30.66 -11.20 -2.64
C ASN A 511 -31.63 -11.17 -3.84
N HIS A 512 -32.29 -10.03 -4.07
CA HIS A 512 -33.38 -9.87 -5.02
C HIS A 512 -32.93 -9.62 -6.46
N VAL A 513 -33.90 -9.39 -7.35
CA VAL A 513 -33.69 -8.90 -8.73
C VAL A 513 -34.16 -7.45 -8.88
N GLN A 514 -33.29 -6.59 -9.36
CA GLN A 514 -33.68 -5.26 -9.84
C GLN A 514 -34.25 -5.32 -11.27
N PRO A 515 -35.12 -4.36 -11.65
CA PRO A 515 -35.69 -4.31 -13.00
C PRO A 515 -34.63 -4.40 -14.10
N GLY A 516 -34.82 -5.32 -15.04
CA GLY A 516 -33.86 -5.62 -16.11
C GLY A 516 -33.06 -6.91 -15.90
N GLY A 517 -33.05 -7.45 -14.68
CA GLY A 517 -32.43 -8.73 -14.34
C GLY A 517 -33.27 -9.97 -14.67
N THR A 518 -32.67 -11.16 -14.58
CA THR A 518 -33.38 -12.44 -14.85
C THR A 518 -33.57 -13.34 -13.64
N THR A 519 -32.61 -13.40 -12.70
CA THR A 519 -32.71 -14.25 -11.49
C THR A 519 -31.94 -13.58 -10.36
N GLY A 520 -32.45 -13.69 -9.13
CA GLY A 520 -31.85 -13.07 -7.96
C GLY A 520 -30.53 -13.73 -7.59
N GLY A 521 -30.03 -13.38 -6.41
CA GLY A 521 -28.91 -14.10 -5.83
C GLY A 521 -29.33 -15.45 -5.26
N THR A 522 -28.33 -16.27 -4.98
CA THR A 522 -28.48 -17.53 -4.23
C THR A 522 -27.64 -17.46 -2.95
N ILE A 523 -28.26 -17.78 -1.82
CA ILE A 523 -27.61 -18.01 -0.53
C ILE A 523 -27.92 -19.46 -0.14
N GLY A 524 -26.91 -20.32 -0.03
CA GLY A 524 -27.10 -21.75 0.17
C GLY A 524 -27.54 -22.12 1.59
N GLY A 525 -27.09 -21.35 2.59
CA GLY A 525 -27.43 -21.50 4.00
C GLY A 525 -28.37 -20.40 4.49
N ASP A 526 -28.08 -19.88 5.68
CA ASP A 526 -28.90 -18.89 6.36
C ASP A 526 -28.57 -17.46 5.90
N ALA A 527 -29.58 -16.59 5.91
CA ALA A 527 -29.41 -15.15 5.79
C ALA A 527 -29.80 -14.52 7.14
N THR A 528 -28.83 -13.99 7.87
CA THR A 528 -29.06 -13.47 9.23
C THR A 528 -28.58 -12.04 9.38
N ILE A 529 -29.45 -11.19 9.93
CA ILE A 529 -29.12 -9.85 10.40
C ILE A 529 -29.33 -9.82 11.91
N ASN A 530 -28.28 -9.57 12.67
CA ASN A 530 -28.32 -9.35 14.11
C ASN A 530 -27.86 -7.92 14.41
N VAL A 531 -28.73 -7.12 15.01
CA VAL A 531 -28.44 -5.75 15.45
C VAL A 531 -28.66 -5.66 16.95
N THR A 532 -27.64 -5.28 17.71
CA THR A 532 -27.74 -5.07 19.16
C THR A 532 -27.23 -3.67 19.52
N ALA A 533 -27.99 -2.94 20.35
CA ALA A 533 -27.59 -1.63 20.87
C ALA A 533 -28.31 -1.30 22.20
N ALA A 534 -27.81 -0.31 22.93
CA ALA A 534 -28.50 0.26 24.08
C ALA A 534 -29.68 1.13 23.64
N ASN A 535 -29.41 2.09 22.76
CA ASN A 535 -30.41 2.90 22.06
C ASN A 535 -30.10 2.94 20.56
N ILE A 536 -31.14 3.12 19.75
CA ILE A 536 -31.00 3.44 18.32
C ILE A 536 -31.72 4.77 18.06
N SER A 537 -30.99 5.78 17.59
CA SER A 537 -31.54 7.08 17.20
C SER A 537 -31.13 7.40 15.76
N THR A 538 -32.10 7.42 14.85
CA THR A 538 -31.85 7.62 13.41
C THR A 538 -32.61 8.83 12.88
N GLY A 539 -31.95 9.59 12.01
CA GLY A 539 -32.58 10.68 11.24
C GLY A 539 -33.35 10.15 10.03
N VAL A 540 -33.49 10.96 8.99
CA VAL A 540 -34.13 10.55 7.73
C VAL A 540 -33.25 10.87 6.55
N ASP A 541 -33.24 9.98 5.56
CA ASP A 541 -32.60 10.27 4.28
C ASP A 541 -33.47 11.15 3.37
N SER A 542 -33.00 11.39 2.15
CA SER A 542 -33.72 12.21 1.15
C SER A 542 -35.04 11.58 0.66
N PHE A 543 -35.26 10.29 0.92
CA PHE A 543 -36.47 9.55 0.56
C PHE A 543 -37.44 9.40 1.74
N GLY A 544 -37.05 9.85 2.94
CA GLY A 544 -37.84 9.77 4.17
C GLY A 544 -37.69 8.44 4.93
N SER A 545 -36.77 7.56 4.51
CA SER A 545 -36.39 6.34 5.23
C SER A 545 -35.55 6.68 6.47
N SER A 546 -35.58 5.84 7.50
CA SER A 546 -34.88 6.13 8.76
C SER A 546 -34.10 4.93 9.31
N LEU A 547 -34.77 3.82 9.60
CA LEU A 547 -34.11 2.61 10.08
C LEU A 547 -34.69 1.43 9.30
N ASP A 548 -33.84 0.64 8.67
CA ASP A 548 -34.28 -0.48 7.85
C ASP A 548 -33.40 -1.71 8.04
N GLY A 549 -33.97 -2.74 8.67
CA GLY A 549 -33.41 -4.09 8.72
C GLY A 549 -34.10 -4.96 7.69
N LEU A 550 -33.46 -5.21 6.54
CA LEU A 550 -34.09 -5.83 5.38
C LEU A 550 -33.32 -7.04 4.89
N ILE A 551 -33.98 -8.20 4.85
CA ILE A 551 -33.58 -9.30 3.96
C ILE A 551 -34.52 -9.27 2.76
N ASN A 552 -34.01 -8.81 1.62
CA ASN A 552 -34.79 -8.78 0.37
C ASN A 552 -34.39 -9.96 -0.51
N ASN A 553 -35.23 -10.99 -0.50
CA ASN A 553 -35.08 -12.21 -1.25
C ASN A 553 -36.09 -12.30 -2.41
N ALA A 554 -36.68 -11.17 -2.84
CA ALA A 554 -37.66 -11.20 -3.90
C ALA A 554 -37.06 -11.77 -5.20
N THR A 555 -37.59 -12.90 -5.70
CA THR A 555 -37.04 -13.70 -6.83
C THR A 555 -35.61 -14.23 -6.64
N GLY A 556 -35.07 -14.16 -5.42
CA GLY A 556 -33.83 -14.81 -5.02
C GLY A 556 -34.06 -16.23 -4.51
N SER A 557 -33.04 -16.80 -3.87
CA SER A 557 -33.13 -18.05 -3.14
C SER A 557 -32.29 -17.99 -1.86
N ILE A 558 -32.89 -18.38 -0.74
CA ILE A 558 -32.20 -18.67 0.53
C ILE A 558 -32.49 -20.13 0.89
N GLY A 559 -31.44 -20.94 1.06
CA GLY A 559 -31.58 -22.37 1.30
C GLY A 559 -31.92 -22.73 2.75
N GLY A 560 -31.53 -21.87 3.70
CA GLY A 560 -31.81 -21.98 5.13
C GLY A 560 -32.83 -20.97 5.63
N ASP A 561 -32.63 -20.49 6.86
CA ASP A 561 -33.49 -19.52 7.51
C ASP A 561 -33.14 -18.08 7.10
N ALA A 562 -34.16 -17.23 6.99
CA ALA A 562 -34.01 -15.78 6.92
C ALA A 562 -34.39 -15.17 8.26
N ILE A 563 -33.47 -14.47 8.91
CA ILE A 563 -33.64 -13.98 10.28
C ILE A 563 -33.22 -12.51 10.38
N VAL A 564 -34.10 -11.68 10.91
CA VAL A 564 -33.79 -10.29 11.31
C VAL A 564 -34.05 -10.16 12.80
N ASN A 565 -32.98 -10.04 13.59
CA ASN A 565 -33.01 -9.83 15.03
C ASN A 565 -32.54 -8.41 15.35
N VAL A 566 -33.34 -7.70 16.13
CA VAL A 566 -33.03 -6.35 16.60
C VAL A 566 -33.27 -6.28 18.10
N ASP A 567 -32.17 -6.29 18.84
CA ASP A 567 -32.14 -6.33 20.30
C ASP A 567 -31.70 -4.98 20.84
N VAL A 568 -32.68 -4.16 21.24
CA VAL A 568 -32.45 -2.84 21.85
C VAL A 568 -32.87 -2.87 23.31
N THR A 569 -31.96 -2.49 24.21
CA THR A 569 -32.25 -2.58 25.67
C THR A 569 -33.10 -1.44 26.20
N ASN A 570 -33.08 -0.29 25.53
CA ASN A 570 -33.88 0.89 25.87
C ASN A 570 -34.79 1.28 24.68
N ASP A 571 -34.49 2.38 23.98
CA ASP A 571 -35.41 2.98 23.01
C ASP A 571 -34.90 2.90 21.55
N ILE A 572 -35.86 2.75 20.62
CA ILE A 572 -35.68 3.03 19.19
C ILE A 572 -36.39 4.36 18.88
N THR A 573 -35.62 5.38 18.49
CA THR A 573 -36.09 6.72 18.12
C THR A 573 -35.76 7.00 16.66
N ALA A 574 -36.60 6.48 15.75
CA ALA A 574 -36.51 6.76 14.32
C ALA A 574 -37.33 8.01 13.95
N GLN A 575 -36.72 8.98 13.25
CA GLN A 575 -37.41 10.17 12.76
C GLN A 575 -38.31 9.91 11.54
N GLY A 576 -38.17 8.73 10.92
CA GLY A 576 -39.03 8.21 9.86
C GLY A 576 -39.44 6.75 10.14
N PRO A 577 -39.83 5.97 9.11
CA PRO A 577 -40.17 4.57 9.27
C PRO A 577 -39.00 3.76 9.84
N ALA A 578 -39.29 2.93 10.83
CA ALA A 578 -38.44 1.85 11.30
C ALA A 578 -39.01 0.52 10.78
N ASN A 579 -38.39 -0.02 9.74
CA ASN A 579 -38.84 -1.24 9.06
C ASN A 579 -37.92 -2.41 9.41
N PHE A 580 -38.52 -3.56 9.69
CA PHE A 580 -37.80 -4.83 9.85
C PHE A 580 -38.53 -5.87 9.01
N THR A 581 -37.92 -6.25 7.90
CA THR A 581 -38.63 -6.91 6.80
C THR A 581 -37.83 -8.09 6.27
N ILE A 582 -38.56 -9.19 6.03
CA ILE A 582 -38.11 -10.27 5.14
C ILE A 582 -39.06 -10.25 3.94
N ASP A 583 -38.56 -9.85 2.77
CA ASP A 583 -39.32 -9.80 1.53
C ASP A 583 -39.01 -11.02 0.67
N ASN A 584 -39.98 -11.94 0.55
CA ASN A 584 -39.94 -13.12 -0.33
C ASN A 584 -40.89 -12.98 -1.52
N SER A 585 -41.23 -11.74 -1.90
CA SER A 585 -42.16 -11.51 -3.00
C SER A 585 -41.67 -12.16 -4.30
N ASN A 586 -42.62 -12.54 -5.16
CA ASN A 586 -42.33 -13.16 -6.46
C ASN A 586 -41.57 -14.51 -6.41
N GLY A 587 -41.70 -15.25 -5.29
CA GLY A 587 -41.24 -16.65 -5.19
C GLY A 587 -39.83 -16.82 -4.65
N GLY A 588 -39.39 -15.89 -3.80
CA GLY A 588 -38.16 -15.99 -3.01
C GLY A 588 -38.20 -17.10 -1.97
#